data_AF-A0A391NYY3-F1
#
_entry.id   AF-A0A391NYY3-F1
#
_cell.length_a   1.000
_cell.length_b   1.000
_cell.length_c   1.000
_cell.angle_alpha   90.00
_cell.angle_beta   90.00
_cell.angle_gamma   90.00
#
_symmetry.space_group_name_H-M   'P 1'
#
loop_
_entity.id
_entity.type
_entity.pdbx_description
1 polymer ?
#
loop_
_entity_poly.entity_id
_entity_poly.type
_entity_poly.pdbx_seq_one_letter_code
_entity_poly.pdbx_strand_id
1 'polypeptide(L)'
;MKKKLLAILICLVMVVGLLPTVAFAAGNYNLYVDGEQFTSEKLSIACGEGTATYDPDTATLTLHNATIDNDIMANYGIKASIPNRLKIKLTGANTITRTDIGGGAGICSDNAVEIIGDGTLTINVKGDTYDGIYTGNDLKISDKATVKINSKGGLGISGEGIVEIDGAIVDSAGLYAGIDTYELKITNGADVTLKATSEHCNGAFIRKDNEGNGGNIELIASKVKATSYYPGLYAGNNLTVNGGEVSCTSTADSAIWTKGNILIKGGAKVTTDGKYPMGCDGSFTVEEAEIDAKNTNENNIPAIFDECVPVITDGYQLNYAKAVDSEGTEIDLLSSGTQYFALYKNVHFITKAVYPVSFVVTPDGLTNVVVKVNGQEVTGSVSLEAGTYPIEVTADNCEAYSGNITVTADAATHTQTIAMTYLPADYTKVDAAIAKANALKKDEYKDFSAVQTAVDAVARGKNITEQREVDAMAKAIEDAIAVLQYKDADYTKVDAAIAKANALNKDDYKDFSAVEAAVKAVVRDKNITEQSEVDKMAKAIEDAIAALEKKPASAKPGTSNKSTQTGDPSNIALWITLLFASSGAAIATTTVSRKKKHKITP
;
A
#
# COMPACT_ATOMS: atom_id res chain seq x y z
N MET A 1 6.83 12.59 109.79
CA MET A 1 6.50 12.52 108.35
C MET A 1 7.54 11.79 107.49
N LYS A 2 8.86 11.87 107.78
CA LYS A 2 9.92 11.27 106.94
C LYS A 2 9.84 9.74 106.74
N LYS A 3 9.47 8.96 107.78
CA LYS A 3 9.36 7.48 107.66
C LYS A 3 8.16 7.02 106.82
N LYS A 4 7.07 7.79 106.77
CA LYS A 4 5.89 7.48 105.95
C LYS A 4 6.10 7.82 104.48
N LEU A 5 6.86 8.87 104.18
CA LEU A 5 7.23 9.23 102.79
C LEU A 5 8.17 8.20 102.16
N LEU A 6 9.13 7.68 102.93
CA LEU A 6 10.07 6.65 102.45
C LEU A 6 9.35 5.31 102.16
N ALA A 7 8.38 4.92 103.01
CA ALA A 7 7.57 3.73 102.78
C ALA A 7 6.68 3.86 101.53
N ILE A 8 6.06 5.03 101.31
CA ILE A 8 5.26 5.29 100.11
C ILE A 8 6.13 5.29 98.84
N LEU A 9 7.34 5.86 98.89
CA LEU A 9 8.28 5.86 97.78
C LEU A 9 8.75 4.43 97.43
N ILE A 10 9.09 3.61 98.45
CA ILE A 10 9.48 2.22 98.26
C ILE A 10 8.32 1.38 97.72
N CYS A 11 7.09 1.60 98.19
CA CYS A 11 5.91 0.93 97.64
C CYS A 11 5.63 1.36 96.18
N LEU A 12 5.84 2.63 95.82
CA LEU A 12 5.67 3.10 94.44
C LEU A 12 6.72 2.49 93.49
N VAL A 13 7.98 2.35 93.95
CA VAL A 13 9.06 1.71 93.17
C VAL A 13 8.80 0.22 92.98
N MET A 14 8.24 -0.48 93.99
CA MET A 14 7.84 -1.87 93.81
C MET A 14 6.66 -2.03 92.84
N VAL A 15 5.70 -1.10 92.81
CA VAL A 15 4.54 -1.16 91.89
C VAL A 15 4.94 -0.88 90.44
N VAL A 16 5.96 -0.04 90.18
CA VAL A 16 6.49 0.18 88.82
C VAL A 16 7.30 -1.04 88.33
N GLY A 17 7.98 -1.76 89.23
CA GLY A 17 8.65 -3.04 88.91
C GLY A 17 7.73 -4.25 88.74
N LEU A 18 6.42 -4.08 89.02
CA LEU A 18 5.38 -5.11 88.95
C LEU A 18 4.39 -4.89 87.80
N LEU A 19 4.60 -3.87 86.95
CA LEU A 19 3.90 -3.80 85.67
C LEU A 19 4.35 -5.00 84.83
N PRO A 20 3.44 -5.90 84.41
CA PRO A 20 3.81 -6.96 83.49
C PRO A 20 4.29 -6.28 82.21
N THR A 21 5.60 -6.35 81.95
CA THR A 21 6.11 -6.16 80.60
C THR A 21 5.55 -7.33 79.80
N VAL A 22 4.44 -7.10 79.13
CA VAL A 22 3.98 -8.00 78.07
C VAL A 22 5.02 -7.89 76.97
N ALA A 23 6.02 -8.77 77.04
CA ALA A 23 6.84 -9.10 75.90
C ALA A 23 5.91 -9.81 74.91
N PHE A 24 5.41 -9.08 73.91
CA PHE A 24 4.86 -9.75 72.75
C PHE A 24 5.99 -10.58 72.14
N ALA A 25 5.78 -11.88 71.95
CA ALA A 25 6.73 -12.67 71.19
C ALA A 25 6.85 -12.03 69.79
N ALA A 26 8.08 -11.75 69.35
CA ALA A 26 8.31 -11.18 68.02
C ALA A 26 7.63 -12.08 66.97
N GLY A 27 6.79 -11.48 66.11
CA GLY A 27 6.11 -12.21 65.06
C GLY A 27 7.13 -12.66 64.01
N ASN A 28 7.20 -13.97 63.76
CA ASN A 28 8.13 -14.54 62.78
C ASN A 28 7.51 -14.49 61.37
N TYR A 29 8.26 -13.99 60.39
CA TYR A 29 7.79 -13.92 59.01
C TYR A 29 8.16 -15.13 58.17
N ASN A 30 8.84 -16.15 58.72
CA ASN A 30 9.34 -17.31 57.95
C ASN A 30 10.11 -16.92 56.67
N LEU A 31 10.77 -15.76 56.71
CA LEU A 31 11.64 -15.24 55.66
C LEU A 31 13.03 -15.09 56.27
N TYR A 32 14.01 -15.65 55.59
CA TYR A 32 15.41 -15.63 56.00
C TYR A 32 16.26 -15.08 54.86
N VAL A 33 17.21 -14.22 55.21
CA VAL A 33 18.25 -13.75 54.30
C VAL A 33 19.59 -13.94 54.99
N ASP A 34 20.53 -14.55 54.28
CA ASP A 34 21.89 -14.79 54.78
C ASP A 34 21.95 -15.56 56.12
N GLY A 35 20.93 -16.39 56.39
CA GLY A 35 20.74 -17.14 57.64
C GLY A 35 20.05 -16.40 58.77
N GLU A 36 19.79 -15.10 58.59
CA GLU A 36 19.11 -14.31 59.59
C GLU A 36 17.60 -14.23 59.29
N GLN A 37 16.79 -14.40 60.34
CA GLN A 37 15.32 -14.38 60.23
C GLN A 37 14.78 -12.95 60.33
N PHE A 38 13.82 -12.60 59.47
CA PHE A 38 12.99 -11.41 59.65
C PHE A 38 11.90 -11.66 60.70
N THR A 39 11.74 -10.70 61.60
CA THR A 39 10.68 -10.69 62.63
C THR A 39 10.03 -9.32 62.72
N SER A 40 8.91 -9.20 63.41
CA SER A 40 8.21 -7.92 63.61
C SER A 40 9.08 -6.82 64.26
N GLU A 41 10.19 -7.20 64.90
CA GLU A 41 11.15 -6.28 65.52
C GLU A 41 12.43 -6.12 64.69
N LYS A 42 12.65 -7.00 63.69
CA LYS A 42 13.84 -7.03 62.83
C LYS A 42 13.42 -7.09 61.37
N LEU A 43 13.20 -5.91 60.79
CA LEU A 43 12.81 -5.71 59.40
C LEU A 43 13.98 -5.32 58.48
N SER A 44 15.21 -5.32 59.01
CA SER A 44 16.42 -5.04 58.24
C SER A 44 17.56 -5.94 58.68
N ILE A 45 18.25 -6.52 57.70
CA ILE A 45 19.45 -7.36 57.85
C ILE A 45 20.56 -6.70 57.03
N ALA A 46 21.76 -6.62 57.62
CA ALA A 46 22.95 -6.15 56.92
C ALA A 46 23.51 -7.29 56.06
N CYS A 47 23.86 -7.01 54.81
CA CYS A 47 24.37 -7.99 53.84
C CYS A 47 25.65 -7.42 53.22
N GLY A 48 26.79 -7.61 53.89
CA GLY A 48 28.04 -6.91 53.56
C GLY A 48 27.90 -5.40 53.73
N GLU A 49 28.26 -4.63 52.69
CA GLU A 49 28.10 -3.17 52.64
C GLU A 49 26.65 -2.73 52.32
N GLY A 50 25.79 -3.68 51.92
CA GLY A 50 24.41 -3.43 51.57
C GLY A 50 23.42 -3.87 52.63
N THR A 51 22.14 -3.87 52.25
CA THR A 51 21.04 -4.23 53.15
C THR A 51 19.97 -5.06 52.45
N ALA A 52 19.32 -5.90 53.25
CA ALA A 52 18.05 -6.53 52.93
C ALA A 52 16.98 -5.97 53.88
N THR A 53 15.93 -5.35 53.35
CA THR A 53 14.83 -4.79 54.15
C THR A 53 13.51 -5.42 53.77
N TYR A 54 12.71 -5.81 54.76
CA TYR A 54 11.43 -6.48 54.54
C TYR A 54 10.27 -5.60 54.98
N ASP A 55 9.33 -5.38 54.06
CA ASP A 55 8.03 -4.77 54.33
C ASP A 55 6.96 -5.88 54.37
N PRO A 56 6.44 -6.22 55.57
CA PRO A 56 5.45 -7.27 55.73
C PRO A 56 4.06 -6.90 55.18
N ASP A 57 3.73 -5.60 55.10
CA ASP A 57 2.41 -5.16 54.62
C ASP A 57 2.26 -5.39 53.12
N THR A 58 3.37 -5.28 52.39
CA THR A 58 3.42 -5.51 50.94
C THR A 58 4.10 -6.82 50.54
N ALA A 59 4.57 -7.59 51.53
CA ALA A 59 5.44 -8.76 51.33
C ALA A 59 6.64 -8.48 50.41
N THR A 60 7.25 -7.29 50.55
CA THR A 60 8.37 -6.86 49.71
C THR A 60 9.70 -6.93 50.44
N LEU A 61 10.62 -7.74 49.93
CA LEU A 61 12.03 -7.76 50.30
C LEU A 61 12.81 -6.86 49.35
N THR A 62 13.34 -5.74 49.83
CA THR A 62 14.24 -4.89 49.05
C THR A 62 15.69 -5.27 49.30
N LEU A 63 16.42 -5.57 48.23
CA LEU A 63 17.87 -5.75 48.25
C LEU A 63 18.53 -4.47 47.72
N HIS A 64 19.39 -3.88 48.53
CA HIS A 64 20.14 -2.68 48.19
C HIS A 64 21.63 -2.90 48.33
N ASN A 65 22.32 -3.08 47.21
CA ASN A 65 23.75 -3.40 47.16
C ASN A 65 24.13 -4.60 48.06
N ALA A 66 23.21 -5.55 48.24
CA ALA A 66 23.34 -6.62 49.22
C ALA A 66 24.35 -7.68 48.76
N THR A 67 25.25 -8.07 49.65
CA THR A 67 26.15 -9.23 49.49
C THR A 67 25.73 -10.31 50.47
N ILE A 68 25.16 -11.40 49.95
CA ILE A 68 24.62 -12.53 50.72
C ILE A 68 25.55 -13.72 50.51
N ASP A 69 26.54 -13.87 51.37
CA ASP A 69 27.64 -14.85 51.25
C ASP A 69 27.94 -15.63 52.55
N ASN A 70 27.07 -15.57 53.57
CA ASN A 70 27.20 -16.35 54.80
C ASN A 70 26.94 -17.84 54.56
N ASP A 71 28.00 -18.55 54.23
CA ASP A 71 28.01 -19.88 53.61
C ASP A 71 28.28 -21.01 54.59
N ILE A 72 27.47 -21.05 55.64
CA ILE A 72 27.47 -22.11 56.65
C ILE A 72 26.50 -23.24 56.27
N MET A 73 26.77 -24.47 56.72
CA MET A 73 26.00 -25.67 56.36
C MET A 73 24.48 -25.50 56.52
N ALA A 74 23.74 -25.92 55.49
CA ALA A 74 22.28 -25.97 55.38
C ALA A 74 21.55 -24.62 55.28
N ASN A 75 22.25 -23.56 54.91
CA ASN A 75 21.66 -22.23 54.77
C ASN A 75 21.42 -21.84 53.30
N TYR A 76 20.25 -21.28 53.01
CA TYR A 76 19.90 -20.72 51.69
C TYR A 76 20.29 -19.24 51.65
N GLY A 77 20.54 -18.68 50.46
CA GLY A 77 20.77 -17.24 50.35
C GLY A 77 19.52 -16.45 50.78
N ILE A 78 18.37 -16.81 50.21
CA ILE A 78 17.04 -16.35 50.62
C ILE A 78 16.16 -17.58 50.78
N LYS A 79 15.54 -17.75 51.96
CA LYS A 79 14.53 -18.78 52.20
C LYS A 79 13.20 -18.14 52.57
N ALA A 80 12.14 -18.46 51.84
CA ALA A 80 10.82 -17.91 52.05
C ALA A 80 9.74 -19.00 52.16
N SER A 81 9.12 -19.08 53.31
CA SER A 81 7.91 -19.89 53.55
C SER A 81 6.74 -18.99 53.97
N ILE A 82 6.63 -17.83 53.29
CA ILE A 82 5.50 -16.91 53.47
C ILE A 82 4.29 -17.36 52.65
N PRO A 83 3.05 -17.16 53.12
CA PRO A 83 1.84 -17.61 52.41
C PRO A 83 1.53 -16.79 51.15
N ASN A 84 2.04 -15.55 51.07
CA ASN A 84 1.81 -14.65 49.95
C ASN A 84 2.97 -14.71 48.94
N ARG A 85 2.75 -14.18 47.74
CA ARG A 85 3.83 -13.96 46.76
C ARG A 85 4.91 -13.06 47.36
N LEU A 86 6.16 -13.52 47.39
CA LEU A 86 7.30 -12.70 47.83
C LEU A 86 7.73 -11.79 46.68
N LYS A 87 7.71 -10.48 46.92
CA LYS A 87 8.27 -9.51 45.98
C LYS A 87 9.71 -9.20 46.38
N ILE A 88 10.66 -9.43 45.49
CA ILE A 88 12.07 -9.08 45.68
C ILE A 88 12.38 -7.87 44.80
N LYS A 89 12.57 -6.72 45.43
CA LYS A 89 12.91 -5.47 44.74
C LYS A 89 14.42 -5.26 44.73
N LEU A 90 15.01 -5.21 43.54
CA LEU A 90 16.43 -5.00 43.34
C LEU A 90 16.74 -3.51 43.19
N THR A 91 17.70 -3.03 43.97
CA THR A 91 18.31 -1.71 43.81
C THR A 91 19.82 -1.83 43.90
N GLY A 92 20.55 -1.14 43.03
CA GLY A 92 22.01 -1.28 42.94
C GLY A 92 22.44 -2.69 42.50
N ALA A 93 23.63 -3.12 42.93
CA ALA A 93 24.22 -4.40 42.53
C ALA A 93 24.18 -5.42 43.68
N ASN A 94 23.39 -6.48 43.54
CA ASN A 94 23.17 -7.47 44.59
C ASN A 94 23.80 -8.81 44.20
N THR A 95 24.31 -9.53 45.19
CA THR A 95 24.95 -10.83 44.98
C THR A 95 24.51 -11.86 46.02
N ILE A 96 24.31 -13.09 45.57
CA ILE A 96 24.12 -14.26 46.42
C ILE A 96 25.20 -15.27 46.02
N THR A 97 26.01 -15.70 46.99
CA THR A 97 27.10 -16.65 46.75
C THR A 97 27.01 -17.82 47.72
N ARG A 98 26.79 -19.02 47.18
CA ARG A 98 26.74 -20.30 47.91
C ARG A 98 27.85 -21.22 47.39
N THR A 99 28.93 -21.38 48.14
CA THR A 99 30.13 -22.15 47.76
C THR A 99 30.32 -23.45 48.53
N ASP A 100 29.69 -23.60 49.69
CA ASP A 100 29.69 -24.79 50.50
C ASP A 100 28.87 -25.88 49.81
N ILE A 101 29.33 -27.12 49.91
CA ILE A 101 28.65 -28.27 49.27
C ILE A 101 27.29 -28.52 49.95
N GLY A 102 27.13 -28.13 51.22
CA GLY A 102 25.85 -28.11 51.94
C GLY A 102 25.17 -26.73 51.98
N GLY A 103 25.70 -25.72 51.28
CA GLY A 103 25.09 -24.40 51.12
C GLY A 103 23.96 -24.49 50.10
N GLY A 104 22.73 -24.24 50.55
CA GLY A 104 21.51 -24.49 49.79
C GLY A 104 21.33 -23.65 48.52
N ALA A 105 20.12 -23.62 47.98
CA ALA A 105 19.80 -22.80 46.81
C ALA A 105 20.04 -21.29 47.06
N GLY A 106 20.26 -20.54 45.98
CA GLY A 106 20.42 -19.09 46.06
C GLY A 106 19.15 -18.42 46.59
N ILE A 107 18.03 -18.69 45.94
CA ILE A 107 16.68 -18.34 46.40
C ILE A 107 15.86 -19.63 46.47
N CYS A 108 15.18 -19.86 47.59
CA CYS A 108 14.26 -20.97 47.79
C CYS A 108 12.95 -20.44 48.38
N SER A 109 11.85 -20.66 47.67
CA SER A 109 10.52 -20.25 48.11
C SER A 109 9.51 -21.36 47.93
N ASP A 110 8.70 -21.64 48.94
CA ASP A 110 7.59 -22.61 48.84
C ASP A 110 6.43 -22.05 47.99
N ASN A 111 6.34 -20.73 47.87
CA ASN A 111 5.29 -20.01 47.15
C ASN A 111 5.85 -19.11 46.05
N ALA A 112 4.97 -18.39 45.36
CA ALA A 112 5.34 -17.57 44.21
C ALA A 112 6.33 -16.45 44.56
N VAL A 113 7.21 -16.12 43.61
CA VAL A 113 8.20 -15.04 43.73
C VAL A 113 8.06 -14.07 42.56
N GLU A 114 8.23 -12.78 42.84
CA GLU A 114 8.31 -11.73 41.82
C GLU A 114 9.57 -10.90 42.03
N ILE A 115 10.51 -10.91 41.08
CA ILE A 115 11.73 -10.12 41.10
C ILE A 115 11.52 -8.89 40.22
N ILE A 116 11.70 -7.69 40.78
CA ILE A 116 11.45 -6.40 40.13
C ILE A 116 12.55 -5.37 40.41
N GLY A 117 12.47 -4.22 39.75
CA GLY A 117 13.38 -3.09 39.92
C GLY A 117 14.55 -3.15 38.95
N ASP A 118 15.12 -1.98 38.65
CA ASP A 118 16.19 -1.79 37.66
C ASP A 118 17.59 -2.18 38.15
N GLY A 119 17.69 -2.76 39.36
CA GLY A 119 18.93 -3.29 39.92
C GLY A 119 19.37 -4.62 39.31
N THR A 120 20.57 -5.05 39.70
CA THR A 120 21.13 -6.35 39.29
C THR A 120 21.14 -7.34 40.44
N LEU A 121 20.99 -8.62 40.12
CA LEU A 121 21.17 -9.74 41.03
C LEU A 121 22.05 -10.81 40.37
N THR A 122 23.21 -11.10 40.95
CA THR A 122 24.06 -12.21 40.53
C THR A 122 24.01 -13.34 41.56
N ILE A 123 23.61 -14.53 41.13
CA ILE A 123 23.50 -15.72 41.97
C ILE A 123 24.56 -16.74 41.51
N ASN A 124 25.47 -17.11 42.41
CA ASN A 124 26.45 -18.16 42.19
C ASN A 124 26.23 -19.29 43.18
N VAL A 125 25.88 -20.48 42.70
CA VAL A 125 25.66 -21.67 43.53
C VAL A 125 26.60 -22.77 43.08
N LYS A 126 27.41 -23.28 44.01
CA LYS A 126 28.37 -24.36 43.76
C LYS A 126 27.90 -25.71 44.31
N GLY A 127 27.11 -25.70 45.39
CA GLY A 127 26.74 -26.91 46.10
C GLY A 127 26.04 -27.94 45.21
N ASP A 128 26.26 -29.22 45.53
CA ASP A 128 25.74 -30.32 44.72
C ASP A 128 24.22 -30.33 44.79
N THR A 129 23.54 -30.46 43.64
CA THR A 129 22.07 -30.53 43.51
C THR A 129 21.28 -29.27 43.92
N TYR A 130 21.93 -28.14 44.19
CA TYR A 130 21.23 -26.90 44.55
C TYR A 130 20.99 -25.97 43.37
N ASP A 131 19.77 -25.45 43.31
CA ASP A 131 19.35 -24.54 42.25
C ASP A 131 19.78 -23.09 42.51
N GLY A 132 19.91 -22.30 41.45
CA GLY A 132 20.06 -20.85 41.60
C GLY A 132 18.82 -20.23 42.23
N ILE A 133 17.67 -20.52 41.62
CA ILE A 133 16.34 -20.14 42.13
C ILE A 133 15.45 -21.38 42.09
N TYR A 134 14.83 -21.69 43.23
CA TYR A 134 13.75 -22.66 43.36
C TYR A 134 12.47 -21.96 43.81
N THR A 135 11.37 -22.19 43.09
CA THR A 135 10.03 -21.78 43.50
C THR A 135 9.06 -22.95 43.44
N GLY A 136 8.36 -23.24 44.55
CA GLY A 136 7.27 -24.21 44.60
C GLY A 136 5.99 -23.74 43.89
N ASN A 137 6.03 -22.61 43.19
CA ASN A 137 4.94 -22.00 42.44
C ASN A 137 5.52 -21.05 41.38
N ASP A 138 4.75 -20.08 40.90
CA ASP A 138 5.15 -19.14 39.85
C ASP A 138 6.37 -18.27 40.21
N LEU A 139 7.22 -18.01 39.21
CA LEU A 139 8.27 -17.01 39.25
C LEU A 139 8.01 -15.96 38.19
N LYS A 140 7.99 -14.67 38.56
CA LYS A 140 8.00 -13.56 37.60
C LYS A 140 9.27 -12.72 37.76
N ILE A 141 9.94 -12.41 36.67
CA ILE A 141 11.08 -11.47 36.63
C ILE A 141 10.71 -10.35 35.67
N SER A 142 10.62 -9.12 36.16
CA SER A 142 10.10 -7.99 35.37
C SER A 142 10.67 -6.65 35.80
N ASP A 143 10.07 -5.55 35.34
CA ASP A 143 10.46 -4.18 35.70
C ASP A 143 11.95 -3.88 35.48
N LYS A 144 12.46 -4.36 34.33
CA LYS A 144 13.86 -4.19 33.88
C LYS A 144 14.93 -4.81 34.79
N ALA A 145 14.53 -5.71 35.69
CA ALA A 145 15.47 -6.46 36.51
C ALA A 145 16.51 -7.19 35.64
N THR A 146 17.76 -7.19 36.12
CA THR A 146 18.85 -7.95 35.50
C THR A 146 19.29 -9.06 36.44
N VAL A 147 19.01 -10.31 36.08
CA VAL A 147 19.29 -11.48 36.92
C VAL A 147 20.27 -12.39 36.20
N LYS A 148 21.40 -12.68 36.85
CA LYS A 148 22.41 -13.62 36.36
C LYS A 148 22.55 -14.77 37.32
N ILE A 149 22.48 -16.00 36.83
CA ILE A 149 22.49 -17.22 37.62
C ILE A 149 23.55 -18.16 37.06
N ASN A 150 24.36 -18.68 37.96
CA ASN A 150 25.37 -19.69 37.67
C ASN A 150 25.28 -20.78 38.75
N SER A 151 24.46 -21.80 38.48
CA SER A 151 24.38 -23.00 39.30
C SER A 151 25.26 -24.11 38.73
N LYS A 152 26.32 -24.48 39.44
CA LYS A 152 27.26 -25.52 39.03
C LYS A 152 26.82 -26.94 39.40
N GLY A 153 25.90 -27.08 40.34
CA GLY A 153 25.46 -28.36 40.88
C GLY A 153 23.99 -28.70 40.63
N GLY A 154 23.15 -27.72 40.29
CA GLY A 154 21.71 -27.90 40.08
C GLY A 154 21.20 -27.15 38.84
N LEU A 155 19.94 -26.74 38.88
CA LEU A 155 19.28 -25.97 37.82
C LEU A 155 19.59 -24.48 38.01
N GLY A 156 19.58 -23.71 36.91
CA GLY A 156 19.61 -22.26 37.00
C GLY A 156 18.34 -21.75 37.70
N ILE A 157 17.19 -22.05 37.11
CA ILE A 157 15.86 -21.79 37.67
C ILE A 157 15.07 -23.10 37.66
N SER A 158 14.45 -23.42 38.79
CA SER A 158 13.55 -24.55 38.99
C SER A 158 12.20 -24.02 39.49
N GLY A 159 11.13 -24.35 38.78
CA GLY A 159 9.77 -23.90 39.08
C GLY A 159 8.76 -25.04 39.07
N GLU A 160 7.90 -25.08 40.08
CA GLU A 160 6.70 -25.94 40.09
C GLU A 160 5.46 -25.16 39.60
N GLY A 161 5.66 -24.15 38.74
CA GLY A 161 4.61 -23.27 38.21
C GLY A 161 4.99 -22.61 36.87
N ILE A 162 4.51 -21.40 36.64
CA ILE A 162 4.86 -20.59 35.47
C ILE A 162 6.12 -19.77 35.77
N VAL A 163 7.10 -19.80 34.87
CA VAL A 163 8.20 -18.83 34.85
C VAL A 163 7.89 -17.78 33.78
N GLU A 164 7.65 -16.54 34.23
CA GLU A 164 7.38 -15.38 33.37
C GLU A 164 8.57 -14.39 33.43
N ILE A 165 9.15 -14.09 32.28
CA ILE A 165 10.20 -13.08 32.12
C ILE A 165 9.66 -11.97 31.22
N ASP A 166 9.49 -10.78 31.77
CA ASP A 166 8.72 -9.69 31.17
C ASP A 166 9.56 -8.41 31.11
N GLY A 167 10.13 -8.10 29.94
CA GLY A 167 10.98 -6.93 29.73
C GLY A 167 12.26 -6.89 30.59
N ALA A 168 12.69 -8.04 31.10
CA ALA A 168 13.85 -8.22 31.95
C ALA A 168 15.04 -8.85 31.22
N ILE A 169 16.23 -8.78 31.83
CA ILE A 169 17.45 -9.43 31.32
C ILE A 169 17.77 -10.61 32.24
N VAL A 170 17.85 -11.82 31.67
CA VAL A 170 18.11 -13.05 32.42
C VAL A 170 19.20 -13.88 31.75
N ASP A 171 20.31 -14.12 32.45
CA ASP A 171 21.35 -15.06 32.05
C ASP A 171 21.35 -16.22 33.04
N SER A 172 20.75 -17.35 32.67
CA SER A 172 20.57 -18.51 33.55
C SER A 172 21.36 -19.71 33.04
N ALA A 173 22.45 -20.02 33.74
CA ALA A 173 23.24 -21.22 33.54
C ALA A 173 23.06 -22.19 34.71
N GLY A 174 22.67 -23.42 34.42
CA GLY A 174 22.64 -24.53 35.37
C GLY A 174 23.42 -25.72 34.86
N LEU A 175 23.74 -26.65 35.77
CA LEU A 175 24.32 -27.93 35.42
C LEU A 175 23.33 -28.74 34.56
N TYR A 176 22.09 -28.87 35.05
CA TYR A 176 21.06 -29.72 34.45
C TYR A 176 20.11 -28.99 33.50
N ALA A 177 19.86 -27.70 33.71
CA ALA A 177 19.12 -26.84 32.80
C ALA A 177 19.33 -25.37 33.17
N GLY A 178 19.19 -24.47 32.20
CA GLY A 178 19.03 -23.05 32.47
C GLY A 178 17.69 -22.76 33.16
N ILE A 179 16.61 -23.43 32.71
CA ILE A 179 15.28 -23.40 33.31
C ILE A 179 14.64 -24.80 33.23
N ASP A 180 14.04 -25.25 34.33
CA ASP A 180 13.09 -26.38 34.38
C ASP A 180 11.80 -25.90 35.07
N THR A 181 10.67 -25.98 34.37
CA THR A 181 9.38 -25.54 34.92
C THR A 181 8.19 -26.10 34.17
N TYR A 182 6.96 -25.87 34.65
CA TYR A 182 5.74 -26.28 33.96
C TYR A 182 5.36 -25.41 32.78
N GLU A 183 5.66 -24.12 32.80
CA GLU A 183 5.35 -23.22 31.69
C GLU A 183 6.35 -22.08 31.64
N LEU A 184 6.77 -21.68 30.44
CA LEU A 184 7.72 -20.59 30.23
C LEU A 184 7.10 -19.51 29.34
N LYS A 185 7.09 -18.27 29.84
CA LYS A 185 6.69 -17.08 29.08
C LYS A 185 7.81 -16.05 29.08
N ILE A 186 8.23 -15.62 27.89
CA ILE A 186 9.24 -14.58 27.71
C ILE A 186 8.64 -13.50 26.82
N THR A 187 8.46 -12.28 27.36
CA THR A 187 7.64 -11.24 26.71
C THR A 187 8.27 -9.85 26.79
N ASN A 188 7.69 -8.91 26.02
CA ASN A 188 7.94 -7.47 26.12
C ASN A 188 9.40 -7.04 25.97
N GLY A 189 10.14 -7.65 25.04
CA GLY A 189 11.51 -7.26 24.74
C GLY A 189 12.54 -7.78 25.76
N ALA A 190 12.23 -8.85 26.49
CA ALA A 190 13.20 -9.49 27.37
C ALA A 190 14.42 -10.01 26.60
N ASP A 191 15.59 -10.02 27.25
CA ASP A 191 16.84 -10.59 26.73
C ASP A 191 17.26 -11.77 27.64
N VAL A 192 17.09 -12.98 27.14
CA VAL A 192 17.20 -14.20 27.94
C VAL A 192 18.23 -15.15 27.33
N THR A 193 19.22 -15.55 28.13
CA THR A 193 20.19 -16.60 27.79
C THR A 193 20.01 -17.77 28.74
N LEU A 194 19.77 -18.97 28.19
CA LEU A 194 19.54 -20.21 28.91
C LEU A 194 20.62 -21.23 28.55
N LYS A 195 21.22 -21.85 29.57
CA LYS A 195 22.31 -22.79 29.35
C LYS A 195 22.27 -23.98 30.31
N ALA A 196 22.35 -25.19 29.75
CA ALA A 196 22.80 -26.37 30.48
C ALA A 196 24.29 -26.59 30.23
N THR A 197 25.04 -26.95 31.28
CA THR A 197 26.47 -27.23 31.15
C THR A 197 26.82 -28.72 31.17
N SER A 198 25.92 -29.58 31.65
CA SER A 198 26.10 -31.04 31.63
C SER A 198 25.72 -31.63 30.27
N GLU A 199 26.29 -32.79 29.97
CA GLU A 199 25.78 -33.67 28.93
C GLU A 199 24.38 -34.18 29.28
N HIS A 200 23.64 -34.62 28.26
CA HIS A 200 22.28 -35.18 28.37
C HIS A 200 21.24 -34.24 29.01
N CYS A 201 21.42 -32.93 28.84
CA CYS A 201 20.63 -31.90 29.50
C CYS A 201 20.15 -30.82 28.51
N ASN A 202 19.02 -30.17 28.80
CA ASN A 202 18.36 -29.18 27.97
C ASN A 202 18.61 -27.74 28.43
N GLY A 203 18.66 -26.78 27.52
CA GLY A 203 18.79 -25.36 27.87
C GLY A 203 17.57 -24.89 28.68
N ALA A 204 16.38 -25.17 28.16
CA ALA A 204 15.09 -25.06 28.84
C ALA A 204 14.36 -26.40 28.74
N PHE A 205 14.00 -26.98 29.88
CA PHE A 205 13.21 -28.20 29.97
C PHE A 205 11.82 -27.89 30.51
N ILE A 206 10.85 -27.69 29.62
CA ILE A 206 9.51 -27.29 30.03
C ILE A 206 8.60 -28.50 30.02
N ARG A 207 8.23 -28.97 31.21
CA ARG A 207 7.57 -30.26 31.42
C ARG A 207 6.09 -30.09 31.73
N LYS A 208 5.36 -31.19 31.67
CA LYS A 208 3.99 -31.25 32.20
C LYS A 208 4.02 -31.56 33.69
N ASP A 209 3.00 -31.09 34.41
CA ASP A 209 2.75 -31.54 35.77
C ASP A 209 2.23 -32.99 35.80
N ASN A 210 2.02 -33.51 37.01
CA ASN A 210 1.53 -34.88 37.22
C ASN A 210 0.09 -35.09 36.71
N GLU A 211 -0.64 -34.01 36.44
CA GLU A 211 -2.00 -34.02 35.90
C GLU A 211 -2.01 -33.89 34.37
N GLY A 212 -0.85 -33.63 33.76
CA GLY A 212 -0.68 -33.44 32.32
C GLY A 212 -0.85 -31.99 31.84
N ASN A 213 -0.94 -31.01 32.75
CA ASN A 213 -1.04 -29.59 32.43
C ASN A 213 0.36 -28.99 32.18
N GLY A 214 0.40 -27.83 31.51
CA GLY A 214 1.65 -27.13 31.19
C GLY A 214 2.40 -27.72 29.99
N GLY A 215 3.73 -27.61 30.01
CA GLY A 215 4.64 -27.96 28.93
C GLY A 215 4.78 -26.88 27.83
N ASN A 216 4.17 -25.71 28.00
CA ASN A 216 4.13 -24.67 26.96
C ASN A 216 5.31 -23.71 27.05
N ILE A 217 5.83 -23.31 25.89
CA ILE A 217 6.77 -22.20 25.73
C ILE A 217 6.11 -21.11 24.89
N GLU A 218 6.06 -19.89 25.42
CA GLU A 218 5.59 -18.71 24.70
C GLU A 218 6.68 -17.63 24.68
N LEU A 219 7.18 -17.33 23.49
CA LEU A 219 8.20 -16.31 23.26
C LEU A 219 7.59 -15.18 22.43
N ILE A 220 7.52 -13.96 22.98
CA ILE A 220 6.82 -12.84 22.36
C ILE A 220 7.74 -11.63 22.30
N ALA A 221 8.05 -11.17 21.09
CA ALA A 221 8.81 -9.95 20.81
C ALA A 221 10.08 -9.81 21.69
N SER A 222 10.79 -10.91 21.91
CA SER A 222 11.92 -10.99 22.86
C SER A 222 13.13 -11.65 22.22
N LYS A 223 14.30 -11.46 22.82
CA LYS A 223 15.55 -12.10 22.42
C LYS A 223 15.83 -13.29 23.33
N VAL A 224 15.92 -14.48 22.75
CA VAL A 224 16.13 -15.72 23.49
C VAL A 224 17.28 -16.50 22.88
N LYS A 225 18.27 -16.84 23.70
CA LYS A 225 19.37 -17.73 23.34
C LYS A 225 19.35 -18.95 24.23
N ALA A 226 19.32 -20.14 23.66
CA ALA A 226 19.39 -21.38 24.41
C ALA A 226 20.53 -22.28 23.91
N THR A 227 21.37 -22.79 24.81
CA THR A 227 22.52 -23.64 24.46
C THR A 227 22.65 -24.83 25.39
N SER A 228 22.76 -26.04 24.83
CA SER A 228 22.81 -27.27 25.64
C SER A 228 23.30 -28.49 24.84
N TYR A 229 23.37 -29.65 25.52
CA TYR A 229 23.71 -30.92 24.90
C TYR A 229 22.51 -31.55 24.17
N TYR A 230 21.37 -31.61 24.85
CA TYR A 230 20.04 -31.91 24.31
C TYR A 230 19.37 -30.62 23.84
N PRO A 231 18.09 -30.62 23.39
CA PRO A 231 17.49 -29.41 22.86
C PRO A 231 17.64 -28.18 23.73
N GLY A 232 18.06 -27.09 23.08
CA GLY A 232 18.14 -25.76 23.69
C GLY A 232 16.79 -25.36 24.25
N LEU A 233 15.73 -25.58 23.47
CA LEU A 233 14.35 -25.49 23.95
C LEU A 233 13.67 -26.84 23.79
N TYR A 234 13.20 -27.39 24.91
CA TYR A 234 12.31 -28.54 24.93
C TYR A 234 10.96 -28.14 25.53
N ALA A 235 9.89 -28.34 24.75
CA ALA A 235 8.51 -28.12 25.18
C ALA A 235 7.78 -29.46 25.29
N GLY A 236 7.30 -29.80 26.50
CA GLY A 236 6.45 -30.95 26.76
C GLY A 236 5.04 -30.82 26.19
N ASN A 237 4.68 -29.64 25.70
CA ASN A 237 3.45 -29.35 24.96
C ASN A 237 3.77 -28.43 23.77
N ASN A 238 3.17 -27.23 23.66
CA ASN A 238 3.33 -26.37 22.47
C ASN A 238 4.48 -25.36 22.62
N LEU A 239 5.08 -24.99 21.49
CA LEU A 239 6.00 -23.86 21.37
C LEU A 239 5.38 -22.79 20.45
N THR A 240 5.26 -21.56 20.95
CA THR A 240 4.88 -20.40 20.14
C THR A 240 5.98 -19.35 20.17
N VAL A 241 6.42 -18.91 18.99
CA VAL A 241 7.31 -17.77 18.81
C VAL A 241 6.56 -16.68 18.03
N ASN A 242 6.31 -15.54 18.65
CA ASN A 242 5.54 -14.43 18.10
C ASN A 242 6.37 -13.14 18.10
N GLY A 243 7.12 -12.92 17.01
CA GLY A 243 8.13 -11.87 16.91
C GLY A 243 9.38 -12.13 17.75
N GLY A 244 10.37 -11.24 17.63
CA GLY A 244 11.64 -11.33 18.35
C GLY A 244 12.70 -12.19 17.66
N GLU A 245 13.77 -12.50 18.39
CA GLU A 245 14.93 -13.25 17.89
C GLU A 245 15.20 -14.46 18.80
N VAL A 246 15.12 -15.68 18.25
CA VAL A 246 15.33 -16.92 18.99
C VAL A 246 16.50 -17.68 18.36
N SER A 247 17.54 -17.94 19.13
CA SER A 247 18.71 -18.69 18.69
C SER A 247 18.93 -19.90 19.59
N CYS A 248 18.84 -21.10 19.02
CA CYS A 248 19.00 -22.35 19.76
C CYS A 248 20.19 -23.13 19.20
N THR A 249 21.03 -23.63 20.10
CA THR A 249 22.17 -24.48 19.75
C THR A 249 22.16 -25.75 20.60
N SER A 250 22.24 -26.90 19.94
CA SER A 250 22.39 -28.20 20.57
C SER A 250 23.65 -28.89 20.07
N THR A 251 24.50 -29.35 20.99
CA THR A 251 25.78 -29.98 20.62
C THR A 251 25.66 -31.46 20.27
N ALA A 252 24.54 -32.10 20.60
CA ALA A 252 24.35 -33.55 20.41
C ALA A 252 22.93 -33.97 19.99
N ASP A 253 21.99 -33.04 19.85
CA ASP A 253 20.57 -33.31 19.58
C ASP A 253 19.98 -32.23 18.64
N SER A 254 18.66 -32.22 18.47
CA SER A 254 17.90 -31.14 17.85
C SER A 254 18.07 -29.85 18.65
N ALA A 255 18.11 -28.70 17.99
CA ALA A 255 18.18 -27.41 18.70
C ALA A 255 16.87 -27.07 19.42
N ILE A 256 15.75 -27.45 18.82
CA ILE A 256 14.38 -27.27 19.32
C ILE A 256 13.65 -28.60 19.16
N TRP A 257 12.97 -29.05 20.22
CA TRP A 257 12.06 -30.19 20.15
C TRP A 257 10.78 -29.92 20.93
N THR A 258 9.63 -30.30 20.37
CA THR A 258 8.32 -30.00 20.94
C THR A 258 7.42 -31.24 20.88
N LYS A 259 6.76 -31.59 21.98
CA LYS A 259 5.81 -32.72 22.01
C LYS A 259 4.44 -32.40 21.44
N GLY A 260 4.06 -31.12 21.42
CA GLY A 260 2.87 -30.60 20.75
C GLY A 260 3.23 -29.88 19.46
N ASN A 261 2.57 -28.74 19.23
CA ASN A 261 2.70 -27.95 18.02
C ASN A 261 3.78 -26.88 18.13
N ILE A 262 4.42 -26.57 16.99
CA ILE A 262 5.26 -25.39 16.81
C ILE A 262 4.46 -24.36 15.99
N LEU A 263 4.35 -23.13 16.51
CA LEU A 263 3.82 -21.98 15.79
C LEU A 263 4.86 -20.86 15.76
N ILE A 264 5.28 -20.44 14.57
CA ILE A 264 6.20 -19.30 14.39
C ILE A 264 5.50 -18.21 13.58
N LYS A 265 5.39 -17.01 14.17
CA LYS A 265 4.64 -15.88 13.62
C LYS A 265 5.19 -14.51 14.05
N GLY A 266 4.50 -13.44 13.66
CA GLY A 266 4.77 -12.08 14.13
C GLY A 266 6.11 -11.50 13.66
N GLY A 267 6.63 -11.99 12.54
CA GLY A 267 7.95 -11.61 12.02
C GLY A 267 9.11 -12.15 12.87
N ALA A 268 8.90 -13.25 13.60
CA ALA A 268 9.93 -13.89 14.40
C ALA A 268 11.12 -14.32 13.54
N LYS A 269 12.34 -14.16 14.09
CA LYS A 269 13.57 -14.69 13.53
C LYS A 269 14.04 -15.85 14.36
N VAL A 270 14.09 -17.04 13.78
CA VAL A 270 14.50 -18.27 14.47
C VAL A 270 15.72 -18.87 13.79
N THR A 271 16.80 -19.03 14.55
CA THR A 271 18.01 -19.70 14.09
C THR A 271 18.26 -20.93 14.92
N THR A 272 18.49 -22.07 14.26
CA THR A 272 18.81 -23.33 14.93
C THR A 272 20.10 -23.93 14.43
N ASP A 273 20.88 -24.48 15.36
CA ASP A 273 22.05 -25.30 15.10
C ASP A 273 21.95 -26.56 15.96
N GLY A 274 21.69 -27.71 15.34
CA GLY A 274 21.56 -28.99 16.05
C GLY A 274 22.27 -30.12 15.32
N LYS A 275 22.64 -31.17 16.06
CA LYS A 275 23.12 -32.43 15.45
C LYS A 275 22.01 -33.33 14.94
N TYR A 276 20.76 -33.02 15.25
CA TYR A 276 19.58 -33.72 14.75
C TYR A 276 18.54 -32.71 14.26
N PRO A 277 17.57 -33.14 13.42
CA PRO A 277 16.59 -32.24 12.86
C PRO A 277 15.74 -31.58 13.95
N MET A 278 15.51 -30.26 13.86
CA MET A 278 14.49 -29.64 14.71
C MET A 278 13.10 -30.10 14.29
N GLY A 279 12.18 -30.18 15.26
CA GLY A 279 10.85 -30.67 14.94
C GLY A 279 9.95 -30.87 16.15
N CYS A 280 8.90 -31.64 15.91
CA CYS A 280 7.79 -31.82 16.82
C CYS A 280 7.06 -33.13 16.58
N ASP A 281 6.29 -33.59 17.57
CA ASP A 281 5.34 -34.70 17.40
C ASP A 281 3.95 -34.21 16.89
N GLY A 282 3.70 -32.90 16.90
CA GLY A 282 2.48 -32.25 16.43
C GLY A 282 2.62 -31.59 15.05
N SER A 283 2.02 -30.40 14.87
CA SER A 283 2.13 -29.62 13.63
C SER A 283 3.15 -28.50 13.75
N PHE A 284 3.88 -28.22 12.66
CA PHE A 284 4.70 -27.01 12.52
C PHE A 284 4.01 -26.02 11.58
N THR A 285 3.47 -24.94 12.13
CA THR A 285 2.78 -23.88 11.39
C THR A 285 3.59 -22.60 11.38
N VAL A 286 3.62 -21.92 10.23
CA VAL A 286 4.35 -20.67 10.03
C VAL A 286 3.43 -19.61 9.42
N GLU A 287 3.42 -18.41 10.01
CA GLU A 287 2.78 -17.21 9.46
C GLU A 287 3.87 -16.31 8.84
N GLU A 288 4.05 -15.05 9.25
CA GLU A 288 5.20 -14.22 8.85
C GLU A 288 6.40 -14.50 9.78
N ALA A 289 7.51 -15.00 9.22
CA ALA A 289 8.72 -15.37 9.95
C ALA A 289 9.95 -15.46 9.04
N GLU A 290 11.14 -15.47 9.66
CA GLU A 290 12.40 -15.85 9.06
C GLU A 290 13.00 -17.00 9.87
N ILE A 291 13.27 -18.13 9.23
CA ILE A 291 13.77 -19.35 9.88
C ILE A 291 15.03 -19.82 9.16
N ASP A 292 16.15 -19.86 9.88
CA ASP A 292 17.44 -20.38 9.43
C ASP A 292 17.79 -21.62 10.25
N ALA A 293 17.45 -22.80 9.72
CA ALA A 293 17.62 -24.07 10.37
C ALA A 293 18.85 -24.82 9.83
N LYS A 294 19.77 -25.19 10.72
CA LYS A 294 21.03 -25.84 10.37
C LYS A 294 21.21 -27.16 11.11
N ASN A 295 21.71 -28.15 10.38
CA ASN A 295 22.16 -29.40 10.94
C ASN A 295 23.69 -29.52 10.89
N THR A 296 24.33 -29.67 12.04
CA THR A 296 25.79 -29.76 12.20
C THR A 296 26.30 -31.19 12.35
N ASN A 297 25.45 -32.21 12.13
CA ASN A 297 25.88 -33.60 12.08
C ASN A 297 26.93 -33.83 10.99
N GLU A 298 27.84 -34.78 11.22
CA GLU A 298 28.80 -35.21 10.20
C GLU A 298 28.11 -35.88 9.01
N ASN A 299 27.04 -36.62 9.28
CA ASN A 299 26.20 -37.24 8.26
C ASN A 299 25.28 -36.21 7.62
N ASN A 300 24.93 -36.43 6.35
CA ASN A 300 24.01 -35.57 5.64
C ASN A 300 22.55 -35.90 6.00
N ILE A 301 22.12 -35.43 7.16
CA ILE A 301 20.75 -35.53 7.66
C ILE A 301 20.07 -34.15 7.66
N PRO A 302 18.74 -34.08 7.52
CA PRO A 302 18.06 -32.81 7.33
C PRO A 302 18.06 -31.89 8.56
N ALA A 303 17.88 -30.59 8.34
CA ALA A 303 17.69 -29.60 9.41
C ALA A 303 16.33 -29.72 10.09
N ILE A 304 15.32 -30.19 9.36
CA ILE A 304 13.92 -30.23 9.78
C ILE A 304 13.43 -31.67 9.73
N PHE A 305 12.72 -32.08 10.77
CA PHE A 305 12.16 -33.43 10.88
C PHE A 305 11.08 -33.66 9.81
N ASP A 306 11.14 -34.80 9.14
CA ASP A 306 10.29 -35.14 7.99
C ASP A 306 8.82 -35.35 8.35
N GLU A 307 8.52 -35.75 9.58
CA GLU A 307 7.13 -35.84 10.07
C GLU A 307 6.59 -34.49 10.59
N CYS A 308 7.43 -33.45 10.70
CA CYS A 308 7.06 -32.12 11.22
C CYS A 308 7.53 -31.00 10.26
N VAL A 309 7.28 -31.19 8.96
CA VAL A 309 7.60 -30.18 7.93
C VAL A 309 6.73 -28.92 8.10
N PRO A 310 7.30 -27.71 7.97
CA PRO A 310 6.54 -26.46 8.05
C PRO A 310 5.37 -26.38 7.07
N VAL A 311 4.21 -26.03 7.59
CA VAL A 311 3.00 -25.67 6.84
C VAL A 311 2.84 -24.15 6.91
N ILE A 312 2.84 -23.49 5.76
CA ILE A 312 2.60 -22.05 5.66
C ILE A 312 1.09 -21.81 5.78
N THR A 313 0.71 -20.91 6.69
CA THR A 313 -0.69 -20.57 6.97
C THR A 313 -1.33 -19.83 5.79
N ASP A 314 -2.63 -20.04 5.58
CA ASP A 314 -3.41 -19.27 4.61
C ASP A 314 -3.24 -17.75 4.81
N GLY A 315 -3.06 -17.02 3.72
CA GLY A 315 -2.73 -15.59 3.76
C GLY A 315 -1.24 -15.28 3.87
N TYR A 316 -0.38 -16.31 3.88
CA TYR A 316 1.08 -16.18 3.84
C TYR A 316 1.67 -17.01 2.69
N GLN A 317 2.84 -16.60 2.19
CA GLN A 317 3.58 -17.35 1.18
C GLN A 317 5.09 -17.35 1.47
N LEU A 318 5.81 -18.29 0.88
CA LEU A 318 7.27 -18.22 0.81
C LEU A 318 7.68 -17.02 -0.06
N ASN A 319 8.51 -16.14 0.48
CA ASN A 319 9.13 -15.02 -0.24
C ASN A 319 10.61 -15.32 -0.55
N TYR A 320 11.24 -16.12 0.30
CA TYR A 320 12.59 -16.63 0.12
C TYR A 320 12.65 -18.05 0.65
N ALA A 321 13.30 -18.96 -0.06
CA ALA A 321 13.57 -20.30 0.45
C ALA A 321 14.80 -20.86 -0.25
N LYS A 322 15.85 -21.10 0.51
CA LYS A 322 17.07 -21.73 0.02
C LYS A 322 17.51 -22.85 0.94
N ALA A 323 18.18 -23.83 0.36
CA ALA A 323 18.81 -24.89 1.09
C ALA A 323 20.26 -25.08 0.66
N VAL A 324 21.00 -25.82 1.48
CA VAL A 324 22.34 -26.28 1.15
C VAL A 324 22.37 -27.81 1.25
N ASP A 325 22.85 -28.47 0.20
CA ASP A 325 23.02 -29.92 0.19
C ASP A 325 24.32 -30.38 0.90
N SER A 326 24.58 -31.69 0.88
CA SER A 326 25.81 -32.27 1.45
C SER A 326 27.10 -31.74 0.86
N GLU A 327 27.07 -31.27 -0.38
CA GLU A 327 28.25 -30.82 -1.14
C GLU A 327 28.49 -29.31 -0.98
N GLY A 328 27.60 -28.61 -0.26
CA GLY A 328 27.67 -27.16 -0.10
C GLY A 328 27.01 -26.39 -1.23
N THR A 329 26.27 -27.06 -2.12
CA THR A 329 25.58 -26.42 -3.23
C THR A 329 24.29 -25.77 -2.72
N GLU A 330 24.10 -24.51 -3.09
CA GLU A 330 22.87 -23.77 -2.79
C GLU A 330 21.75 -24.19 -3.75
N ILE A 331 20.57 -24.49 -3.19
CA ILE A 331 19.40 -24.96 -3.92
C ILE A 331 18.25 -23.98 -3.65
N ASP A 332 17.64 -23.47 -4.72
CA ASP A 332 16.43 -22.65 -4.62
C ASP A 332 15.20 -23.54 -4.39
N LEU A 333 14.50 -23.30 -3.28
CA LEU A 333 13.31 -24.04 -2.89
C LEU A 333 12.03 -23.22 -3.03
N LEU A 334 12.12 -21.96 -3.49
CA LEU A 334 10.98 -21.07 -3.59
C LEU A 334 9.90 -21.63 -4.51
N SER A 335 10.29 -22.18 -5.67
CA SER A 335 9.37 -22.84 -6.61
C SER A 335 8.97 -24.26 -6.19
N SER A 336 9.75 -24.88 -5.31
CA SER A 336 9.60 -26.30 -4.95
C SER A 336 8.60 -26.48 -3.80
N GLY A 337 8.53 -25.53 -2.86
CA GLY A 337 7.63 -25.58 -1.71
C GLY A 337 8.25 -26.27 -0.49
N THR A 338 7.53 -26.22 0.65
CA THR A 338 8.05 -26.65 1.96
C THR A 338 8.26 -28.15 2.09
N GLN A 339 7.61 -28.98 1.26
CA GLN A 339 7.73 -30.44 1.29
C GLN A 339 9.16 -30.96 1.07
N TYR A 340 10.05 -30.13 0.54
CA TYR A 340 11.46 -30.46 0.33
C TYR A 340 12.37 -30.04 1.49
N PHE A 341 11.86 -29.33 2.50
CA PHE A 341 12.68 -28.81 3.60
C PHE A 341 13.31 -29.93 4.44
N ALA A 342 12.64 -31.07 4.58
CA ALA A 342 13.17 -32.23 5.28
C ALA A 342 14.16 -33.08 4.47
N LEU A 343 14.65 -32.59 3.32
CA LEU A 343 15.68 -33.28 2.52
C LEU A 343 17.08 -32.70 2.71
N TYR A 344 17.17 -31.46 3.20
CA TYR A 344 18.40 -30.69 3.16
C TYR A 344 18.97 -30.42 4.53
N LYS A 345 20.30 -30.44 4.58
CA LYS A 345 21.08 -30.25 5.81
C LYS A 345 20.90 -28.89 6.43
N ASN A 346 20.73 -27.86 5.59
CA ASN A 346 20.44 -26.50 6.01
C ASN A 346 19.29 -25.96 5.16
N VAL A 347 18.36 -25.25 5.79
CA VAL A 347 17.22 -24.59 5.13
C VAL A 347 17.06 -23.20 5.74
N HIS A 348 17.05 -22.18 4.90
CA HIS A 348 16.75 -20.79 5.27
C HIS A 348 15.57 -20.31 4.44
N PHE A 349 14.49 -19.92 5.11
CA PHE A 349 13.29 -19.44 4.43
C PHE A 349 12.66 -18.25 5.15
N ILE A 350 11.96 -17.43 4.37
CA ILE A 350 11.24 -16.24 4.81
C ILE A 350 9.83 -16.34 4.25
N THR A 351 8.85 -16.13 5.11
CA THR A 351 7.44 -16.07 4.76
C THR A 351 6.91 -14.66 4.94
N LYS A 352 6.00 -14.26 4.05
CA LYS A 352 5.39 -12.92 4.05
C LYS A 352 3.88 -13.01 3.89
N ALA A 353 3.18 -12.06 4.51
CA ALA A 353 1.75 -11.90 4.34
C ALA A 353 1.43 -11.49 2.89
N VAL A 354 0.38 -12.08 2.34
CA VAL A 354 -0.16 -11.77 1.01
C VAL A 354 -1.64 -11.52 1.06
N TYR A 355 -2.08 -10.63 0.19
CA TYR A 355 -3.44 -10.15 0.13
C TYR A 355 -4.04 -10.47 -1.24
N PRO A 356 -5.24 -11.06 -1.29
CA PRO A 356 -5.93 -11.30 -2.56
C PRO A 356 -6.44 -9.97 -3.12
N VAL A 357 -5.80 -9.48 -4.17
CA VAL A 357 -6.15 -8.23 -4.85
C VAL A 357 -7.00 -8.51 -6.07
N SER A 358 -8.14 -7.84 -6.14
CA SER A 358 -9.11 -7.88 -7.22
C SER A 358 -9.15 -6.56 -7.98
N PHE A 359 -9.60 -6.61 -9.24
CA PHE A 359 -9.66 -5.44 -10.11
C PHE A 359 -11.08 -5.21 -10.60
N VAL A 360 -11.53 -3.96 -10.52
CA VAL A 360 -12.78 -3.49 -11.12
C VAL A 360 -12.42 -2.51 -12.21
N VAL A 361 -12.70 -2.87 -13.47
CA VAL A 361 -12.39 -2.02 -14.63
C VAL A 361 -13.68 -1.36 -15.10
N THR A 362 -13.67 -0.04 -15.20
CA THR A 362 -14.81 0.79 -15.58
C THR A 362 -14.53 1.53 -16.90
N PRO A 363 -15.56 1.86 -17.69
CA PRO A 363 -16.98 1.58 -17.48
C PRO A 363 -17.35 0.09 -17.65
N ASP A 364 -18.52 -0.31 -17.15
CA ASP A 364 -18.99 -1.69 -17.26
C ASP A 364 -19.29 -2.07 -18.72
N GLY A 365 -19.08 -3.34 -19.08
CA GLY A 365 -19.39 -3.88 -20.41
C GLY A 365 -18.27 -3.76 -21.45
N LEU A 366 -17.06 -3.36 -21.04
CA LEU A 366 -15.86 -3.43 -21.87
C LEU A 366 -15.56 -4.87 -22.33
N THR A 367 -15.04 -5.01 -23.54
CA THR A 367 -14.66 -6.30 -24.14
C THR A 367 -13.13 -6.44 -24.20
N ASN A 368 -12.65 -7.69 -24.16
CA ASN A 368 -11.22 -8.04 -24.18
C ASN A 368 -10.39 -7.29 -23.12
N VAL A 369 -10.93 -7.16 -21.91
CA VAL A 369 -10.21 -6.56 -20.78
C VAL A 369 -9.07 -7.48 -20.36
N VAL A 370 -7.85 -6.96 -20.41
CA VAL A 370 -6.64 -7.62 -19.94
C VAL A 370 -6.01 -6.75 -18.88
N VAL A 371 -5.85 -7.30 -17.67
CA VAL A 371 -5.15 -6.66 -16.56
C VAL A 371 -3.80 -7.34 -16.38
N LYS A 372 -2.72 -6.57 -16.36
CA LYS A 372 -1.38 -7.05 -16.04
C LYS A 372 -0.86 -6.38 -14.78
N VAL A 373 -0.30 -7.18 -13.89
CA VAL A 373 0.41 -6.73 -12.68
C VAL A 373 1.86 -7.19 -12.80
N ASN A 374 2.83 -6.28 -12.66
CA ASN A 374 4.25 -6.58 -12.93
C ASN A 374 4.49 -7.20 -14.33
N GLY A 375 3.67 -6.83 -15.32
CA GLY A 375 3.73 -7.37 -16.68
C GLY A 375 3.17 -8.79 -16.86
N GLN A 376 2.68 -9.43 -15.80
CA GLN A 376 2.00 -10.73 -15.85
C GLN A 376 0.49 -10.55 -15.94
N GLU A 377 -0.17 -11.26 -16.85
CA GLU A 377 -1.63 -11.23 -16.98
C GLU A 377 -2.30 -11.92 -15.79
N VAL A 378 -3.32 -11.25 -15.23
CA VAL A 378 -4.06 -11.72 -14.06
C VAL A 378 -5.48 -12.10 -14.47
N THR A 379 -5.91 -13.28 -14.07
CA THR A 379 -7.31 -13.73 -14.20
C THR A 379 -7.94 -13.79 -12.81
N GLY A 380 -8.98 -12.97 -12.56
CA GLY A 380 -9.61 -12.88 -11.25
C GLY A 380 -8.77 -12.11 -10.24
N SER A 381 -8.43 -12.74 -9.11
CA SER A 381 -7.61 -12.15 -8.04
C SER A 381 -6.16 -12.61 -8.10
N VAL A 382 -5.23 -11.75 -7.69
CA VAL A 382 -3.81 -12.06 -7.52
C VAL A 382 -3.39 -11.86 -6.07
N SER A 383 -2.63 -12.79 -5.51
CA SER A 383 -2.06 -12.65 -4.18
C SER A 383 -0.80 -11.79 -4.23
N LEU A 384 -0.80 -10.64 -3.56
CA LEU A 384 0.32 -9.70 -3.55
C LEU A 384 0.74 -9.38 -2.12
N GLU A 385 2.04 -9.19 -1.92
CA GLU A 385 2.57 -8.66 -0.66
C GLU A 385 2.18 -7.18 -0.50
N ALA A 386 2.35 -6.62 0.70
CA ALA A 386 2.20 -5.18 0.86
C ALA A 386 3.29 -4.47 0.05
N GLY A 387 2.91 -3.55 -0.83
CA GLY A 387 3.84 -2.96 -1.78
C GLY A 387 3.16 -2.10 -2.84
N THR A 388 3.98 -1.54 -3.73
CA THR A 388 3.51 -0.80 -4.91
C THR A 388 3.87 -1.58 -6.16
N TYR A 389 2.88 -1.78 -7.03
CA TYR A 389 3.02 -2.63 -8.21
C TYR A 389 2.62 -1.88 -9.47
N PRO A 390 3.46 -1.88 -10.53
CA PRO A 390 3.06 -1.40 -11.83
C PRO A 390 1.93 -2.24 -12.41
N ILE A 391 0.96 -1.57 -13.01
CA ILE A 391 -0.17 -2.19 -13.69
C ILE A 391 -0.34 -1.64 -15.09
N GLU A 392 -0.82 -2.50 -15.98
CA GLU A 392 -1.25 -2.16 -17.33
C GLU A 392 -2.63 -2.75 -17.55
N VAL A 393 -3.55 -1.95 -18.09
CA VAL A 393 -4.89 -2.41 -18.44
C VAL A 393 -5.21 -2.03 -19.87
N THR A 394 -5.65 -3.01 -20.65
CA THR A 394 -6.09 -2.82 -22.04
C THR A 394 -7.50 -3.35 -22.20
N ALA A 395 -8.29 -2.70 -23.05
CA ALA A 395 -9.62 -3.15 -23.46
C ALA A 395 -9.86 -2.69 -24.90
N ASP A 396 -10.79 -3.35 -25.60
CA ASP A 396 -11.18 -2.90 -26.93
C ASP A 396 -11.66 -1.45 -26.88
N ASN A 397 -11.35 -0.69 -27.94
CA ASN A 397 -11.87 0.66 -28.13
C ASN A 397 -11.51 1.66 -27.02
N CYS A 398 -10.53 1.33 -26.16
CA CYS A 398 -10.05 2.20 -25.08
C CYS A 398 -8.57 2.55 -25.24
N GLU A 399 -8.17 3.68 -24.67
CA GLU A 399 -6.76 4.01 -24.46
C GLU A 399 -6.15 3.03 -23.44
N ALA A 400 -4.92 2.55 -23.68
CA ALA A 400 -4.24 1.69 -22.72
C ALA A 400 -3.94 2.47 -21.42
N TYR A 401 -4.30 1.89 -20.28
CA TYR A 401 -3.99 2.45 -18.97
C TYR A 401 -2.66 1.89 -18.47
N SER A 402 -1.81 2.77 -17.93
CA SER A 402 -0.58 2.39 -17.22
C SER A 402 -0.45 3.23 -15.96
N GLY A 403 -0.14 2.58 -14.84
CA GLY A 403 -0.06 3.22 -13.54
C GLY A 403 0.49 2.30 -12.48
N ASN A 404 0.28 2.66 -11.22
CA ASN A 404 0.66 1.85 -10.07
C ASN A 404 -0.53 1.62 -9.15
N ILE A 405 -0.59 0.44 -8.53
CA ILE A 405 -1.45 0.15 -7.39
C ILE A 405 -0.61 0.07 -6.13
N THR A 406 -1.22 0.39 -4.99
CA THR A 406 -0.61 0.20 -3.67
C THR A 406 -1.47 -0.78 -2.89
N VAL A 407 -0.83 -1.84 -2.40
CA VAL A 407 -1.44 -2.89 -1.58
C VAL A 407 -0.91 -2.73 -0.17
N THR A 408 -1.81 -2.76 0.81
CA THR A 408 -1.47 -2.67 2.24
C THR A 408 -2.21 -3.76 3.01
N ALA A 409 -1.96 -3.86 4.31
CA ALA A 409 -2.74 -4.71 5.21
C ALA A 409 -4.22 -4.29 5.31
N ASP A 410 -4.56 -3.05 4.92
CA ASP A 410 -5.95 -2.58 4.90
C ASP A 410 -6.70 -3.20 3.71
N ALA A 411 -7.80 -3.90 4.03
CA ALA A 411 -8.69 -4.53 3.07
C ALA A 411 -9.30 -3.54 2.06
N ALA A 412 -9.37 -2.24 2.40
CA ALA A 412 -9.78 -1.21 1.46
C ALA A 412 -8.89 -1.11 0.21
N THR A 413 -7.64 -1.58 0.29
CA THR A 413 -6.67 -1.59 -0.82
C THR A 413 -6.69 -2.88 -1.65
N HIS A 414 -7.58 -3.84 -1.33
CA HIS A 414 -7.63 -5.15 -1.99
C HIS A 414 -8.59 -5.19 -3.18
N THR A 415 -9.31 -4.10 -3.44
CA THR A 415 -10.10 -3.90 -4.65
C THR A 415 -9.65 -2.64 -5.36
N GLN A 416 -8.97 -2.81 -6.49
CA GLN A 416 -8.43 -1.71 -7.28
C GLN A 416 -9.37 -1.35 -8.41
N THR A 417 -9.89 -0.12 -8.39
CA THR A 417 -10.77 0.40 -9.45
C THR A 417 -9.96 1.14 -10.50
N ILE A 418 -10.03 0.69 -11.74
CA ILE A 418 -9.34 1.29 -12.89
C ILE A 418 -10.38 1.90 -13.83
N ALA A 419 -10.23 3.18 -14.14
CA ALA A 419 -11.09 3.89 -15.07
C ALA A 419 -10.44 3.98 -16.45
N MET A 420 -11.04 3.29 -17.42
CA MET A 420 -10.64 3.33 -18.82
C MET A 420 -11.29 4.51 -19.54
N THR A 421 -10.60 5.02 -20.55
CA THR A 421 -11.11 6.09 -21.42
C THR A 421 -11.34 5.52 -22.81
N TYR A 422 -12.55 5.65 -23.34
CA TYR A 422 -12.85 5.26 -24.72
C TYR A 422 -12.08 6.13 -25.72
N LEU A 423 -11.64 5.51 -26.81
CA LEU A 423 -11.05 6.21 -27.95
C LEU A 423 -12.07 7.17 -28.59
N PRO A 424 -11.62 8.29 -29.19
CA PRO A 424 -12.49 9.20 -29.91
C PRO A 424 -13.14 8.52 -31.12
N ALA A 425 -14.35 8.94 -31.49
CA ALA A 425 -14.98 8.52 -32.74
C ALA A 425 -14.23 9.06 -33.96
N ASP A 426 -14.34 8.35 -35.09
CA ASP A 426 -13.80 8.77 -36.38
C ASP A 426 -14.75 9.75 -37.08
N TYR A 427 -14.33 11.01 -37.19
CA TYR A 427 -15.06 12.08 -37.88
C TYR A 427 -14.64 12.29 -39.33
N THR A 428 -13.77 11.46 -39.90
CA THR A 428 -13.22 11.67 -41.25
C THR A 428 -14.32 11.82 -42.31
N LYS A 429 -15.39 11.03 -42.23
CA LYS A 429 -16.55 11.15 -43.15
C LYS A 429 -17.33 12.44 -42.94
N VAL A 430 -17.53 12.87 -41.70
CA VAL A 430 -18.20 14.14 -41.37
C VAL A 430 -17.39 15.30 -41.93
N ASP A 431 -16.08 15.29 -41.72
CA ASP A 431 -15.18 16.34 -42.22
C ASP A 431 -15.19 16.40 -43.75
N ALA A 432 -15.18 15.24 -44.42
CA ALA A 432 -15.32 15.17 -45.87
C ALA A 432 -16.67 15.72 -46.37
N ALA A 433 -17.78 15.40 -45.70
CA ALA A 433 -19.10 15.90 -46.06
C ALA A 433 -19.22 17.42 -45.85
N ILE A 434 -18.69 17.95 -44.75
CA ILE A 434 -18.62 19.40 -44.49
C ILE A 434 -17.77 20.09 -45.57
N ALA A 435 -16.63 19.52 -45.95
CA ALA A 435 -15.78 20.07 -47.01
C ALA A 435 -16.53 20.11 -48.35
N LYS A 436 -17.29 19.06 -48.70
CA LYS A 436 -18.17 19.05 -49.88
C LYS A 436 -19.20 20.18 -49.80
N ALA A 437 -19.91 20.32 -48.68
CA ALA A 437 -20.89 21.38 -48.47
C ALA A 437 -20.29 22.78 -48.68
N ASN A 438 -19.10 23.02 -48.12
CA ASN A 438 -18.41 24.31 -48.19
C ASN A 438 -17.87 24.64 -49.58
N ALA A 439 -17.62 23.64 -50.43
CA ALA A 439 -17.19 23.84 -51.80
C ALA A 439 -18.31 24.30 -52.74
N LEU A 440 -19.58 24.16 -52.33
CA LEU A 440 -20.74 24.57 -53.12
C LEU A 440 -20.94 26.09 -53.11
N LYS A 441 -21.26 26.65 -54.26
CA LYS A 441 -21.61 28.08 -54.37
C LYS A 441 -23.07 28.29 -53.98
N LYS A 442 -23.30 28.69 -52.74
CA LYS A 442 -24.64 28.84 -52.14
C LYS A 442 -25.61 29.66 -53.00
N ASP A 443 -25.14 30.71 -53.67
CA ASP A 443 -25.99 31.59 -54.49
C ASP A 443 -26.54 30.95 -55.77
N GLU A 444 -25.98 29.82 -56.22
CA GLU A 444 -26.45 29.08 -57.40
C GLU A 444 -27.66 28.17 -57.09
N TYR A 445 -28.04 27.99 -55.82
CA TYR A 445 -29.11 27.07 -55.39
C TYR A 445 -30.35 27.79 -54.89
N LYS A 446 -31.54 27.21 -55.12
CA LYS A 446 -32.85 27.78 -54.72
C LYS A 446 -32.99 27.88 -53.20
N ASP A 447 -32.54 26.87 -52.49
CA ASP A 447 -32.53 26.80 -51.03
C ASP A 447 -31.30 26.01 -50.57
N PHE A 448 -30.54 26.56 -49.62
CA PHE A 448 -29.35 25.94 -49.01
C PHE A 448 -29.52 25.72 -47.50
N SER A 449 -30.69 26.07 -46.94
CA SER A 449 -30.94 26.08 -45.49
C SER A 449 -30.80 24.70 -44.85
N ALA A 450 -31.24 23.64 -45.52
CA ALA A 450 -31.14 22.26 -45.03
C ALA A 450 -29.67 21.81 -44.87
N VAL A 451 -28.79 22.15 -45.81
CA VAL A 451 -27.35 21.83 -45.73
C VAL A 451 -26.70 22.58 -44.58
N GLN A 452 -27.01 23.87 -44.44
CA GLN A 452 -26.49 24.67 -43.33
C GLN A 452 -26.94 24.11 -41.97
N THR A 453 -28.22 23.74 -41.86
CA THR A 453 -28.78 23.13 -40.64
C THR A 453 -28.08 21.80 -40.30
N ALA A 454 -27.84 20.94 -41.30
CA ALA A 454 -27.15 19.66 -41.08
C ALA A 454 -25.69 19.84 -40.66
N VAL A 455 -24.98 20.84 -41.21
CA VAL A 455 -23.61 21.17 -40.82
C VAL A 455 -23.56 21.74 -39.40
N ASP A 456 -24.47 22.65 -39.05
CA ASP A 456 -24.51 23.28 -37.72
C ASP A 456 -24.94 22.29 -36.62
N ALA A 457 -25.68 21.24 -36.99
CA ALA A 457 -26.08 20.16 -36.08
C ALA A 457 -24.95 19.19 -35.74
N VAL A 458 -23.76 19.30 -36.36
CA VAL A 458 -22.63 18.41 -36.07
C VAL A 458 -22.10 18.64 -34.66
N ALA A 459 -22.38 17.68 -33.78
CA ALA A 459 -21.82 17.62 -32.44
C ALA A 459 -20.43 16.95 -32.48
N ARG A 460 -19.43 17.57 -31.84
CA ARG A 460 -18.07 17.04 -31.71
C ARG A 460 -17.82 16.49 -30.31
N GLY A 461 -16.73 15.73 -30.15
CA GLY A 461 -16.31 15.18 -28.85
C GLY A 461 -16.91 13.83 -28.49
N LYS A 462 -17.66 13.20 -29.42
CA LYS A 462 -18.15 11.83 -29.24
C LYS A 462 -17.02 10.82 -29.24
N ASN A 463 -17.20 9.74 -28.48
CA ASN A 463 -16.29 8.61 -28.46
C ASN A 463 -16.76 7.48 -29.40
N ILE A 464 -15.90 6.49 -29.61
CA ILE A 464 -16.12 5.38 -30.54
C ILE A 464 -17.39 4.56 -30.27
N THR A 465 -17.93 4.53 -29.05
CA THR A 465 -19.21 3.87 -28.76
C THR A 465 -20.39 4.55 -29.46
N GLU A 466 -20.24 5.83 -29.79
CA GLU A 466 -21.22 6.67 -30.48
C GLU A 466 -20.92 6.80 -31.98
N GLN A 467 -20.04 5.95 -32.55
CA GLN A 467 -19.63 6.04 -33.96
C GLN A 467 -20.82 6.04 -34.94
N ARG A 468 -21.89 5.32 -34.62
CA ARG A 468 -23.12 5.29 -35.43
C ARG A 468 -23.79 6.68 -35.53
N GLU A 469 -23.73 7.47 -34.47
CA GLU A 469 -24.25 8.84 -34.49
C GLU A 469 -23.35 9.74 -35.33
N VAL A 470 -22.03 9.54 -35.27
CA VAL A 470 -21.06 10.25 -36.11
C VAL A 470 -21.25 9.93 -37.59
N ASP A 471 -21.43 8.66 -37.93
CA ASP A 471 -21.75 8.24 -39.30
C ASP A 471 -23.10 8.82 -39.77
N ALA A 472 -24.10 8.92 -38.89
CA ALA A 472 -25.40 9.52 -39.20
C ALA A 472 -25.30 11.03 -39.47
N MET A 473 -24.45 11.76 -38.74
CA MET A 473 -24.19 13.18 -39.01
C MET A 473 -23.59 13.40 -40.40
N ALA A 474 -22.62 12.58 -40.80
CA ALA A 474 -22.04 12.64 -42.14
C ALA A 474 -23.12 12.38 -43.21
N LYS A 475 -23.92 11.32 -43.01
CA LYS A 475 -25.01 10.96 -43.91
C LYS A 475 -26.05 12.08 -44.05
N ALA A 476 -26.43 12.75 -42.96
CA ALA A 476 -27.39 13.84 -43.00
C ALA A 476 -26.92 15.01 -43.88
N ILE A 477 -25.62 15.35 -43.82
CA ILE A 477 -25.03 16.38 -44.69
C ILE A 477 -25.04 15.93 -46.15
N GLU A 478 -24.64 14.69 -46.43
CA GLU A 478 -24.62 14.17 -47.80
C GLU A 478 -26.03 14.08 -48.42
N ASP A 479 -27.03 13.63 -47.64
CA ASP A 479 -28.42 13.57 -48.07
C ASP A 479 -28.98 14.99 -48.34
N ALA A 480 -28.65 15.98 -47.50
CA ALA A 480 -29.06 17.36 -47.70
C ALA A 480 -28.43 17.99 -48.96
N ILE A 481 -27.17 17.65 -49.26
CA ILE A 481 -26.50 18.08 -50.50
C ILE A 481 -27.16 17.43 -51.72
N ALA A 482 -27.52 16.15 -51.65
CA ALA A 482 -28.04 15.38 -52.78
C ALA A 482 -29.39 15.89 -53.32
N VAL A 483 -30.18 16.59 -52.49
CA VAL A 483 -31.51 17.12 -52.87
C VAL A 483 -31.49 18.58 -53.31
N LEU A 484 -30.31 19.23 -53.34
CA LEU A 484 -30.18 20.63 -53.75
C LEU A 484 -30.65 20.85 -55.20
N GLN A 485 -31.37 21.96 -55.40
CA GLN A 485 -31.88 22.37 -56.70
C GLN A 485 -31.23 23.68 -57.13
N TYR A 486 -30.63 23.70 -58.33
CA TYR A 486 -30.10 24.92 -58.91
C TYR A 486 -31.20 25.94 -59.18
N LYS A 487 -30.86 27.23 -59.07
CA LYS A 487 -31.69 28.32 -59.58
C LYS A 487 -31.81 28.21 -61.09
N ASP A 488 -32.94 28.68 -61.60
CA ASP A 488 -33.18 28.75 -63.04
C ASP A 488 -32.20 29.78 -63.64
N ALA A 489 -31.77 29.57 -64.89
CA ALA A 489 -30.94 30.55 -65.58
C ALA A 489 -31.72 31.85 -65.83
N ASP A 490 -31.01 32.98 -65.89
CA ASP A 490 -31.58 34.27 -66.24
C ASP A 490 -31.80 34.36 -67.76
N TYR A 491 -33.05 34.25 -68.19
CA TYR A 491 -33.47 34.38 -69.59
C TYR A 491 -33.82 35.82 -70.00
N THR A 492 -33.66 36.82 -69.12
CA THR A 492 -34.10 38.19 -69.38
C THR A 492 -33.51 38.75 -70.68
N LYS A 493 -32.24 38.45 -71.00
CA LYS A 493 -31.61 38.87 -72.27
C LYS A 493 -32.17 38.13 -73.48
N VAL A 494 -32.43 36.82 -73.35
CA VAL A 494 -33.05 36.01 -74.42
C VAL A 494 -34.45 36.56 -74.70
N ASP A 495 -35.23 36.82 -73.65
CA ASP A 495 -36.58 37.40 -73.75
C ASP A 495 -36.55 38.77 -74.44
N ALA A 496 -35.61 39.64 -74.07
CA ALA A 496 -35.42 40.93 -74.73
C ALA A 496 -35.03 40.80 -76.21
N ALA A 497 -34.15 39.86 -76.55
CA ALA A 497 -33.73 39.61 -77.93
C ALA A 497 -34.88 39.03 -78.78
N ILE A 498 -35.66 38.09 -78.24
CA ILE A 498 -36.88 37.57 -78.90
C ILE A 498 -37.90 38.69 -79.11
N ALA A 499 -38.10 39.56 -78.11
CA ALA A 499 -39.01 40.71 -78.24
C ALA A 499 -38.56 41.67 -79.35
N LYS A 500 -37.26 41.97 -79.43
CA LYS A 500 -36.69 42.76 -80.54
C LYS A 500 -36.94 42.08 -81.90
N ALA A 501 -36.68 40.77 -82.03
CA ALA A 501 -36.94 40.02 -83.25
C ALA A 501 -38.42 40.10 -83.67
N ASN A 502 -39.33 39.94 -82.72
CA ASN A 502 -40.78 39.95 -82.96
C ASN A 502 -41.32 41.35 -83.32
N ALA A 503 -40.64 42.43 -82.92
CA ALA A 503 -41.02 43.80 -83.25
C ALA A 503 -40.64 44.21 -84.69
N LEU A 504 -39.83 43.42 -85.39
CA LEU A 504 -39.42 43.70 -86.77
C LEU A 504 -40.50 43.21 -87.75
N ASN A 505 -40.80 44.02 -88.76
CA ASN A 505 -41.66 43.60 -89.87
C ASN A 505 -40.84 42.77 -90.88
N LYS A 506 -41.15 41.48 -90.98
CA LYS A 506 -40.39 40.52 -91.81
C LYS A 506 -40.35 40.90 -93.29
N ASP A 507 -41.39 41.58 -93.80
CA ASP A 507 -41.51 41.92 -95.22
C ASP A 507 -40.50 43.01 -95.67
N ASP A 508 -39.95 43.78 -94.74
CA ASP A 508 -39.00 44.86 -95.03
C ASP A 508 -37.57 44.36 -95.32
N TYR A 509 -37.31 43.07 -95.09
CA TYR A 509 -35.99 42.46 -95.15
C TYR A 509 -35.91 41.39 -96.25
N LYS A 510 -34.71 41.21 -96.82
CA LYS A 510 -34.48 40.26 -97.94
C LYS A 510 -34.66 38.80 -97.52
N ASP A 511 -34.19 38.46 -96.31
CA ASP A 511 -34.26 37.12 -95.73
C ASP A 511 -34.35 37.26 -94.20
N PHE A 512 -35.32 36.59 -93.58
CA PHE A 512 -35.56 36.60 -92.13
C PHE A 512 -35.37 35.21 -91.51
N SER A 513 -35.05 34.19 -92.32
CA SER A 513 -35.00 32.77 -91.91
C SER A 513 -33.97 32.51 -90.81
N ALA A 514 -32.84 33.22 -90.81
CA ALA A 514 -31.80 33.11 -89.79
C ALA A 514 -32.29 33.57 -88.39
N VAL A 515 -33.13 34.62 -88.32
CA VAL A 515 -33.71 35.11 -87.06
C VAL A 515 -34.75 34.13 -86.54
N GLU A 516 -35.62 33.59 -87.40
CA GLU A 516 -36.59 32.55 -87.02
C GLU A 516 -35.91 31.27 -86.52
N ALA A 517 -34.83 30.85 -87.18
CA ALA A 517 -34.04 29.70 -86.75
C ALA A 517 -33.40 29.93 -85.37
N ALA A 518 -32.82 31.11 -85.13
CA ALA A 518 -32.22 31.46 -83.85
C ALA A 518 -33.24 31.53 -82.70
N VAL A 519 -34.43 32.09 -82.94
CA VAL A 519 -35.52 32.14 -81.94
C VAL A 519 -36.06 30.73 -81.64
N LYS A 520 -36.25 29.88 -82.67
CA LYS A 520 -36.74 28.50 -82.49
C LYS A 520 -35.72 27.60 -81.77
N ALA A 521 -34.43 27.90 -81.88
CA ALA A 521 -33.35 27.17 -81.23
C ALA A 521 -33.23 27.46 -79.72
N VAL A 522 -34.01 28.39 -79.17
CA VAL A 522 -34.01 28.70 -77.74
C VAL A 522 -34.56 27.51 -76.94
N VAL A 523 -33.72 26.96 -76.07
CA VAL A 523 -34.08 25.91 -75.12
C VAL A 523 -34.38 26.55 -73.77
N ARG A 524 -35.59 26.33 -73.25
CA ARG A 524 -36.00 26.72 -71.89
C ARG A 524 -35.66 25.58 -70.90
N ASP A 525 -35.68 25.88 -69.62
CA ASP A 525 -35.35 24.96 -68.51
C ASP A 525 -33.86 24.74 -68.24
N LYS A 526 -32.98 25.64 -68.72
CA LYS A 526 -31.59 25.67 -68.25
C LYS A 526 -31.50 26.27 -66.86
N ASN A 527 -30.55 25.76 -66.08
CA ASN A 527 -30.25 26.28 -64.75
C ASN A 527 -29.04 27.23 -64.78
N ILE A 528 -28.79 27.91 -63.68
CA ILE A 528 -27.76 28.96 -63.58
C ILE A 528 -26.34 28.49 -63.90
N THR A 529 -26.03 27.19 -63.79
CA THR A 529 -24.71 26.66 -64.20
C THR A 529 -24.52 26.68 -65.73
N GLU A 530 -25.61 26.74 -66.49
CA GLU A 530 -25.65 26.80 -67.94
C GLU A 530 -25.88 28.23 -68.45
N GLN A 531 -25.72 29.25 -67.59
CA GLN A 531 -26.01 30.65 -67.93
C GLN A 531 -25.27 31.12 -69.19
N SER A 532 -24.04 30.66 -69.40
CA SER A 532 -23.27 31.02 -70.60
C SER A 532 -23.91 30.52 -71.91
N GLU A 533 -24.66 29.42 -71.86
CA GLU A 533 -25.41 28.92 -73.00
C GLU A 533 -26.67 29.74 -73.25
N VAL A 534 -27.35 30.16 -72.18
CA VAL A 534 -28.49 31.09 -72.25
C VAL A 534 -28.03 32.44 -72.83
N ASP A 535 -26.90 32.96 -72.38
CA ASP A 535 -26.31 34.18 -72.93
C ASP A 535 -25.93 34.01 -74.42
N LYS A 536 -25.41 32.84 -74.83
CA LYS A 536 -25.15 32.54 -76.25
C LYS A 536 -26.41 32.51 -77.09
N MET A 537 -27.53 31.99 -76.57
CA MET A 537 -28.81 32.02 -77.29
C MET A 537 -29.28 33.45 -77.51
N ALA A 538 -29.20 34.32 -76.49
CA ALA A 538 -29.53 35.73 -76.64
C ALA A 538 -28.66 36.39 -77.71
N LYS A 539 -27.33 36.17 -77.63
CA LYS A 539 -26.37 36.70 -78.60
C LYS A 539 -26.64 36.21 -80.02
N ALA A 540 -26.97 34.94 -80.21
CA ALA A 540 -27.28 34.40 -81.54
C ALA A 540 -28.50 35.08 -82.17
N ILE A 541 -29.53 35.40 -81.38
CA ILE A 541 -30.69 36.16 -81.84
C ILE A 541 -30.30 37.60 -82.18
N GLU A 542 -29.52 38.27 -81.32
CA GLU A 542 -29.06 39.63 -81.59
C GLU A 542 -28.15 39.72 -82.83
N ASP A 543 -27.23 38.78 -83.00
CA ASP A 543 -26.33 38.72 -84.16
C ASP A 543 -27.13 38.44 -85.45
N ALA A 544 -28.13 37.55 -85.40
CA ALA A 544 -29.02 37.29 -86.53
C ALA A 544 -29.86 38.52 -86.90
N ILE A 545 -30.36 39.27 -85.90
CA ILE A 545 -31.06 40.55 -86.12
C ILE A 545 -30.11 41.57 -86.74
N ALA A 546 -28.87 41.68 -86.25
CA ALA A 546 -27.88 42.64 -86.74
C ALA A 546 -27.45 42.36 -88.20
N ALA A 547 -27.49 41.09 -88.62
CA ALA A 547 -27.17 40.66 -89.99
C ALA A 547 -28.30 40.88 -91.01
N LEU A 548 -29.48 41.37 -90.59
CA LEU A 548 -30.62 41.59 -91.49
C LEU A 548 -30.37 42.73 -92.50
N GLU A 549 -30.56 42.43 -93.79
CA GLU A 549 -30.46 43.41 -94.87
C GLU A 549 -31.85 43.91 -95.32
N LYS A 550 -32.08 45.23 -95.26
CA LYS A 550 -33.31 45.85 -95.75
C LYS A 550 -33.43 45.78 -97.28
N LYS A 551 -34.65 45.63 -97.79
CA LYS A 551 -34.96 45.76 -99.22
C LYS A 551 -34.77 47.23 -99.68
N PRO A 552 -34.24 47.50 -100.89
CA PRO A 552 -34.00 48.86 -101.36
C PRO A 552 -35.33 49.61 -101.61
N ALA A 553 -35.42 50.84 -101.10
CA ALA A 553 -36.58 51.71 -101.28
C ALA A 553 -36.65 52.28 -102.71
N SER A 554 -37.78 52.07 -103.38
CA SER A 554 -38.10 52.64 -104.70
C SER A 554 -38.41 54.14 -104.60
N ALA A 555 -37.90 54.95 -105.54
CA ALA A 555 -37.90 56.41 -105.46
C ALA A 555 -38.81 57.12 -106.48
N LYS A 556 -39.55 58.12 -105.95
CA LYS A 556 -39.88 59.49 -106.50
C LYS A 556 -40.97 59.66 -107.59
N PRO A 557 -41.52 60.88 -107.87
CA PRO A 557 -40.88 62.23 -107.84
C PRO A 557 -41.68 63.54 -107.44
N GLY A 558 -40.95 64.66 -107.28
CA GLY A 558 -41.36 66.10 -107.43
C GLY A 558 -41.74 66.89 -106.14
N THR A 559 -41.48 68.19 -105.88
CA THR A 559 -40.85 69.33 -106.62
C THR A 559 -40.64 70.56 -105.68
N SER A 560 -39.61 71.36 -106.00
CA SER A 560 -39.21 72.77 -105.69
C SER A 560 -39.99 73.80 -104.83
N ASN A 561 -39.18 74.68 -104.18
CA ASN A 561 -39.14 76.18 -104.17
C ASN A 561 -39.18 76.99 -102.84
N LYS A 562 -38.02 77.65 -102.56
CA LYS A 562 -37.73 79.07 -102.16
C LYS A 562 -38.32 79.78 -100.90
N SER A 563 -37.41 80.00 -99.93
CA SER A 563 -36.86 81.29 -99.38
C SER A 563 -37.74 82.46 -98.88
N THR A 564 -37.55 82.88 -97.60
CA THR A 564 -37.14 84.21 -97.02
C THR A 564 -37.58 84.34 -95.53
N GLN A 565 -36.67 84.48 -94.54
CA GLN A 565 -36.24 85.69 -93.77
C GLN A 565 -37.40 86.58 -93.23
N THR A 566 -37.51 87.08 -91.98
CA THR A 566 -36.65 87.30 -90.78
C THR A 566 -37.56 87.53 -89.54
N GLY A 567 -37.06 87.32 -88.31
CA GLY A 567 -37.68 87.87 -87.09
C GLY A 567 -37.02 87.43 -85.77
N ASP A 568 -36.04 88.21 -85.32
CA ASP A 568 -35.44 88.29 -83.96
C ASP A 568 -36.50 88.71 -82.89
N PRO A 569 -36.22 88.80 -81.56
CA PRO A 569 -35.00 88.43 -80.81
C PRO A 569 -35.24 87.69 -79.48
N SER A 570 -34.18 87.08 -78.90
CA SER A 570 -33.86 86.92 -77.45
C SER A 570 -32.76 85.85 -77.26
N ASN A 571 -31.49 86.21 -76.95
CA ASN A 571 -30.87 86.22 -75.60
C ASN A 571 -30.80 84.82 -74.93
N ILE A 572 -29.71 84.24 -74.43
CA ILE A 572 -28.37 84.66 -73.91
C ILE A 572 -27.48 83.40 -74.05
N ALA A 573 -26.37 83.42 -74.77
CA ALA A 573 -25.03 83.71 -74.27
C ALA A 573 -24.38 82.63 -73.38
N LEU A 574 -23.10 82.39 -73.72
CA LEU A 574 -21.96 82.27 -72.80
C LEU A 574 -21.37 80.87 -72.43
N TRP A 575 -20.13 80.67 -72.94
CA TRP A 575 -18.95 79.89 -72.49
C TRP A 575 -18.86 78.37 -72.78
N ILE A 576 -17.89 77.86 -73.55
CA ILE A 576 -16.40 78.00 -73.63
C ILE A 576 -15.67 76.84 -72.92
N THR A 577 -15.19 75.92 -73.77
CA THR A 577 -13.86 75.28 -73.81
C THR A 577 -13.23 74.51 -72.64
N LEU A 578 -12.45 73.51 -73.08
CA LEU A 578 -11.10 73.12 -72.66
C LEU A 578 -10.95 71.85 -71.80
N LEU A 579 -10.69 70.74 -72.50
CA LEU A 579 -9.47 69.93 -72.47
C LEU A 579 -8.50 69.98 -71.27
N PHE A 580 -8.08 68.76 -70.92
CA PHE A 580 -6.75 68.26 -70.48
C PHE A 580 -6.36 68.25 -68.99
N ALA A 581 -5.87 67.04 -68.62
CA ALA A 581 -4.65 66.76 -67.84
C ALA A 581 -4.69 67.09 -66.34
N SER A 582 -3.98 66.46 -65.41
CA SER A 582 -3.15 65.25 -65.28
C SER A 582 -2.53 65.38 -63.89
N SER A 583 -2.10 64.28 -63.25
CA SER A 583 -1.16 64.23 -62.10
C SER A 583 -1.63 64.93 -60.81
N GLY A 584 -1.36 64.48 -59.58
CA GLY A 584 -0.37 63.58 -59.04
C GLY A 584 0.09 64.15 -57.69
N ALA A 585 0.22 63.29 -56.69
CA ALA A 585 1.05 63.40 -55.47
C ALA A 585 0.73 64.43 -54.35
N ALA A 586 0.67 63.89 -53.11
CA ALA A 586 1.19 64.38 -51.81
C ALA A 586 0.26 63.88 -50.68
N ILE A 587 0.53 62.79 -49.95
CA ILE A 587 1.48 62.55 -48.83
C ILE A 587 1.26 63.43 -47.58
N ALA A 588 1.32 62.75 -46.42
CA ALA A 588 1.60 63.19 -45.03
C ALA A 588 0.40 63.54 -44.13
N THR A 589 -0.04 62.62 -43.24
CA THR A 589 0.36 62.41 -41.81
C THR A 589 -0.14 63.52 -40.87
N THR A 590 -0.89 63.24 -39.79
CA THR A 590 -0.39 62.83 -38.45
C THR A 590 -1.58 62.71 -37.45
N THR A 591 -1.74 61.57 -36.76
CA THR A 591 -1.55 61.29 -35.31
C THR A 591 -2.65 61.74 -34.33
N VAL A 592 -3.34 60.80 -33.65
CA VAL A 592 -3.09 60.27 -32.27
C VAL A 592 -3.92 60.95 -31.17
N SER A 593 -4.68 60.13 -30.42
CA SER A 593 -4.68 60.03 -28.93
C SER A 593 -5.49 58.78 -28.54
N ARG A 594 -4.91 57.63 -28.14
CA ARG A 594 -4.39 57.23 -26.80
C ARG A 594 -5.37 57.58 -25.66
N LYS A 595 -6.00 56.63 -24.95
CA LYS A 595 -5.51 55.82 -23.79
C LYS A 595 -6.77 55.15 -23.17
N LYS A 596 -6.78 54.09 -22.35
CA LYS A 596 -5.86 53.05 -21.87
C LYS A 596 -6.73 52.03 -21.08
N LYS A 597 -6.29 50.76 -21.13
CA LYS A 597 -6.59 49.57 -20.31
C LYS A 597 -7.15 49.76 -18.88
N HIS A 598 -7.93 48.76 -18.43
CA HIS A 598 -7.71 48.10 -17.14
C HIS A 598 -7.93 46.58 -17.25
N LYS A 599 -7.01 45.83 -16.63
CA LYS A 599 -7.03 44.39 -16.39
C LYS A 599 -6.47 44.24 -14.98
N ILE A 600 -7.22 43.70 -14.02
CA ILE A 600 -6.70 43.15 -12.76
C ILE A 600 -7.63 41.99 -12.35
N THR A 601 -7.01 40.81 -12.19
CA THR A 601 -7.49 39.54 -11.61
C THR A 601 -7.39 39.60 -10.05
N PRO A 602 -7.91 38.66 -9.25
CA PRO A 602 -7.67 37.20 -9.31
C PRO A 602 -8.84 36.37 -9.83
#